data_AF-A0A1G0LA40-F1
#
_entry.id   AF-A0A1G0LA40-F1
#
_cell.length_a   1.000
_cell.length_b   1.000
_cell.length_c   1.000
_cell.angle_alpha   90.00
_cell.angle_beta   90.00
_cell.angle_gamma   90.00
#
_symmetry.space_group_name_H-M   'P 1'
#
loop_
_entity.id
_entity.type
_entity.pdbx_description
1 polymer ?
#
loop_
_entity_poly.entity_id
_entity_poly.type
_entity_poly.pdbx_seq_one_letter_code
_entity_poly.pdbx_strand_id
1 'polypeptide(L)'
;MAAPAELAAVLESRGWTAAPATAHPVSGVAESRWVAPGHLVAAAEAAKEAGYFFESMTCVDRLDPHGVFELLYTFNRWDAPARVAYRVWVPKDLAVPTLSGVYGIAAWNEREAWELFGVAFAGHPNLTWLLLPEGTGFRPLLKSFTQPPPSIYDDSLTASP
;
A
#
# COMPACT_ATOMS: atom_id res chain seq x y z
N MET A 1 5.21 3.80 25.33
CA MET A 1 4.96 3.40 23.92
C MET A 1 3.55 3.83 23.58
N ALA A 2 3.33 4.46 22.43
CA ALA A 2 2.08 5.17 22.18
C ALA A 2 0.92 4.22 21.83
N ALA A 3 -0.25 4.40 22.42
CA ALA A 3 -1.49 3.67 22.06
C ALA A 3 -1.99 4.10 20.65
N PRO A 4 -2.85 3.33 19.97
CA PRO A 4 -3.40 3.73 18.66
C PRO A 4 -3.96 5.15 18.63
N ALA A 5 -4.73 5.52 19.67
CA ALA A 5 -5.30 6.87 19.81
C ALA A 5 -4.24 7.97 20.01
N GLU A 6 -3.09 7.65 20.60
CA GLU A 6 -2.00 8.61 20.78
C GLU A 6 -1.26 8.84 19.45
N LEU A 7 -1.04 7.77 18.66
CA LEU A 7 -0.51 7.90 17.30
C LEU A 7 -1.46 8.71 16.41
N ALA A 8 -2.78 8.50 16.56
CA ALA A 8 -3.80 9.31 15.91
C ALA A 8 -3.66 10.80 16.21
N ALA A 9 -3.56 11.13 17.50
CA ALA A 9 -3.43 12.49 17.97
C ALA A 9 -2.14 13.15 17.44
N VAL A 10 -1.05 12.39 17.29
CA VAL A 10 0.18 12.87 16.66
C VAL A 10 -0.06 13.24 15.20
N LEU A 11 -0.73 12.38 14.41
CA LEU A 11 -1.00 12.67 13.00
C LEU A 11 -1.92 13.90 12.84
N GLU A 12 -2.95 14.00 13.67
CA GLU A 12 -3.92 15.11 13.67
C GLU A 12 -3.26 16.43 14.08
N SER A 13 -2.48 16.45 15.17
CA SER A 13 -1.79 17.65 15.63
C SER A 13 -0.78 18.20 14.61
N ARG A 14 -0.26 17.33 13.74
CA ARG A 14 0.66 17.70 12.66
C ARG A 14 -0.04 18.08 11.35
N GLY A 15 -1.37 17.95 11.28
CA GLY A 15 -2.15 18.23 10.07
C GLY A 15 -1.87 17.26 8.92
N TRP A 16 -1.42 16.03 9.24
CA TRP A 16 -1.05 15.04 8.22
C TRP A 16 -2.24 14.23 7.71
N THR A 17 -3.42 14.41 8.32
CA THR A 17 -4.62 13.66 8.00
C THR A 17 -5.40 14.30 6.85
N ALA A 18 -5.84 13.50 5.88
CA ALA A 18 -6.61 13.96 4.72
C ALA A 18 -8.13 13.84 4.89
N ALA A 19 -8.57 13.03 5.86
CA ALA A 19 -9.96 12.84 6.23
C ALA A 19 -10.07 12.22 7.64
N PRO A 20 -11.25 12.27 8.27
CA PRO A 20 -11.44 11.75 9.62
C PRO A 20 -11.06 10.27 9.76
N ALA A 21 -10.69 9.97 10.99
CA ALA A 21 -10.64 8.66 11.58
C ALA A 21 -11.77 7.71 11.15
N THR A 22 -11.44 6.49 10.77
CA THR A 22 -12.39 5.37 10.83
C THR A 22 -11.83 4.27 11.72
N ALA A 23 -12.65 3.79 12.66
CA ALA A 23 -12.32 2.62 13.46
C ALA A 23 -13.26 1.49 13.04
N HIS A 24 -12.74 0.28 12.92
CA HIS A 24 -13.57 -0.88 12.63
C HIS A 24 -13.28 -1.97 13.65
N PRO A 25 -13.79 -1.80 14.90
CA PRO A 25 -13.44 -2.65 16.03
C PRO A 25 -13.75 -4.15 15.78
N VAL A 26 -14.68 -4.45 14.87
CA VAL A 26 -15.03 -5.82 14.46
C VAL A 26 -13.98 -6.48 13.57
N SER A 27 -13.23 -5.72 12.75
CA SER A 27 -12.21 -6.27 11.83
C SER A 27 -10.81 -6.33 12.44
N GLY A 28 -10.68 -5.97 13.73
CA GLY A 28 -9.40 -5.98 14.45
C GLY A 28 -8.47 -4.83 14.09
N VAL A 29 -8.89 -3.88 13.24
CA VAL A 29 -8.18 -2.63 13.00
C VAL A 29 -8.66 -1.63 14.05
N ALA A 30 -7.81 -1.41 15.06
CA ALA A 30 -8.06 -0.46 16.13
C ALA A 30 -8.28 0.95 15.56
N GLU A 31 -7.54 1.27 14.48
CA GLU A 31 -7.63 2.56 13.85
C GLU A 31 -7.26 2.56 12.37
N SER A 32 -8.02 3.27 11.54
CA SER A 32 -7.64 3.64 10.19
C SER A 32 -7.65 5.16 9.99
N ARG A 33 -6.66 5.67 9.27
CA ARG A 33 -6.45 7.10 9.04
C ARG A 33 -6.07 7.36 7.60
N TRP A 34 -6.61 8.44 7.07
CA TRP A 34 -6.21 8.97 5.77
C TRP A 34 -4.97 9.82 5.94
N VAL A 35 -3.89 9.50 5.23
CA VAL A 35 -2.61 10.23 5.28
C VAL A 35 -2.33 10.81 3.91
N ALA A 36 -1.96 12.09 3.86
CA ALA A 36 -1.58 12.71 2.60
C ALA A 36 -0.28 12.07 2.05
N PRO A 37 -0.13 11.85 0.72
CA PRO A 37 1.04 11.20 0.14
C PRO A 37 2.38 11.81 0.59
N GLY A 38 2.45 13.14 0.69
CA GLY A 38 3.66 13.87 1.12
C GLY A 38 4.05 13.68 2.59
N HIS A 39 3.16 13.12 3.41
CA HIS A 39 3.41 12.87 4.84
C HIS A 39 3.50 11.38 5.18
N LEU A 40 3.39 10.49 4.19
CA LEU A 40 3.40 9.04 4.39
C LEU A 40 4.66 8.54 5.11
N VAL A 41 5.84 8.99 4.69
CA VAL A 41 7.13 8.59 5.30
C VAL A 41 7.20 9.02 6.75
N ALA A 42 6.90 10.29 7.03
CA ALA A 42 6.96 10.84 8.37
C ALA A 42 5.92 10.19 9.31
N ALA A 43 4.75 9.83 8.80
CA ALA A 43 3.75 9.06 9.54
C ALA A 43 4.25 7.63 9.84
N ALA A 44 4.89 6.96 8.88
CA ALA A 44 5.47 5.63 9.07
C ALA A 44 6.65 5.64 10.06
N GLU A 45 7.48 6.68 10.05
CA GLU A 45 8.54 6.87 11.05
C GLU A 45 7.96 7.03 12.46
N ALA A 46 6.91 7.85 12.61
CA ALA A 46 6.21 8.01 13.88
C ALA A 46 5.60 6.68 14.38
N ALA A 47 5.04 5.86 13.47
CA ALA A 47 4.56 4.53 13.81
C ALA A 47 5.71 3.63 14.31
N LYS A 48 6.85 3.64 13.61
CA LYS A 48 8.04 2.87 13.98
C LYS A 48 8.57 3.26 15.35
N GLU A 49 8.70 4.56 15.62
CA GLU A 49 9.11 5.09 16.93
C GLU A 49 8.13 4.69 18.04
N ALA A 50 6.83 4.62 17.73
CA ALA A 50 5.80 4.15 18.66
C ALA A 50 5.82 2.61 18.89
N GLY A 51 6.70 1.87 18.20
CA GLY A 51 6.87 0.43 18.36
C GLY A 51 6.06 -0.43 17.37
N TYR A 52 5.50 0.18 16.33
CA TYR A 52 4.76 -0.54 15.30
C TYR A 52 5.67 -1.16 14.26
N PHE A 53 5.44 -2.43 13.94
CA PHE A 53 6.02 -3.08 12.78
C PHE A 53 5.07 -2.99 11.57
N PHE A 54 5.65 -2.97 10.37
CA PHE A 54 4.90 -3.06 9.12
C PHE A 54 4.36 -4.48 8.94
N GLU A 55 3.06 -4.61 8.69
CA GLU A 55 2.40 -5.89 8.46
C GLU A 55 2.25 -6.17 6.96
N SER A 56 1.58 -5.28 6.24
CA SER A 56 1.37 -5.42 4.80
C SER A 56 0.97 -4.10 4.14
N MET A 57 1.11 -4.03 2.82
CA MET A 57 0.51 -3.00 1.99
C MET A 57 -0.27 -3.63 0.84
N THR A 58 -1.42 -3.05 0.54
CA THR A 58 -2.21 -3.40 -0.65
C THR A 58 -2.67 -2.15 -1.38
N CYS A 59 -3.07 -2.32 -2.64
CA CYS A 59 -3.56 -1.26 -3.50
C CYS A 59 -4.97 -1.60 -3.98
N VAL A 60 -5.81 -0.59 -4.09
CA VAL A 60 -7.15 -0.67 -4.67
C VAL A 60 -7.26 0.36 -5.79
N ASP A 61 -7.57 -0.10 -7.00
CA ASP A 61 -7.97 0.78 -8.09
C ASP A 61 -9.42 1.24 -7.88
N ARG A 62 -9.56 2.54 -7.64
CA ARG A 62 -10.78 3.23 -7.22
C ARG A 62 -11.39 3.92 -8.45
N LEU A 63 -12.54 3.41 -8.91
CA LEU A 63 -13.31 3.91 -10.08
C LEU A 63 -14.33 5.00 -9.72
N ASP A 64 -14.55 5.25 -8.44
CA ASP A 64 -15.30 6.39 -7.90
C ASP A 64 -14.65 7.72 -8.36
N PRO A 65 -15.38 8.86 -8.36
CA PRO A 65 -15.28 9.92 -9.38
C PRO A 65 -13.92 10.65 -9.49
N HIS A 66 -12.94 10.28 -8.67
CA HIS A 66 -11.59 10.80 -8.66
C HIS A 66 -10.58 9.95 -9.44
N GLY A 67 -10.89 8.69 -9.75
CA GLY A 67 -10.01 7.82 -10.55
C GLY A 67 -8.60 7.65 -9.97
N VAL A 68 -8.50 7.42 -8.66
CA VAL A 68 -7.23 7.35 -7.91
C VAL A 68 -6.82 5.90 -7.62
N PHE A 69 -5.59 5.71 -7.16
CA PHE A 69 -5.22 4.52 -6.38
C PHE A 69 -5.44 4.79 -4.89
N GLU A 70 -5.94 3.81 -4.18
CA GLU A 70 -5.95 3.80 -2.72
C GLU A 70 -4.93 2.79 -2.23
N LEU A 71 -3.88 3.29 -1.57
CA LEU A 71 -2.89 2.45 -0.89
C LEU A 71 -3.30 2.28 0.57
N LEU A 72 -3.30 1.05 1.04
CA LEU A 72 -3.57 0.70 2.42
C LEU A 72 -2.33 0.07 3.03
N TYR A 73 -1.67 0.82 3.91
CA TYR A 73 -0.54 0.36 4.69
C TYR A 73 -1.03 -0.06 6.08
N THR A 74 -0.73 -1.28 6.49
CA THR A 74 -1.13 -1.82 7.79
C THR A 74 0.09 -2.02 8.68
N PHE A 75 -0.05 -1.64 9.94
CA PHE A 75 0.97 -1.74 10.95
C PHE A 75 0.39 -2.37 12.21
N ASN A 76 1.22 -3.10 12.94
CA ASN A 76 0.76 -3.81 14.12
C ASN A 76 1.85 -3.84 15.20
N ARG A 77 1.51 -4.40 16.36
CA ARG A 77 2.40 -4.53 17.51
C ARG A 77 2.34 -5.95 18.07
N TRP A 78 3.45 -6.38 18.66
CA TRP A 78 3.56 -7.71 19.26
C TRP A 78 3.03 -7.76 20.69
N ASP A 79 3.03 -6.61 21.38
CA ASP A 79 2.73 -6.49 22.80
C ASP A 79 1.27 -6.13 23.09
N ALA A 80 0.50 -5.75 22.07
CA ALA A 80 -0.92 -5.41 22.21
C ALA A 80 -1.69 -5.58 20.89
N PRO A 81 -3.00 -5.90 20.93
CA PRO A 81 -3.87 -5.89 19.77
C PRO A 81 -4.14 -4.45 19.33
N ALA A 82 -3.23 -3.91 18.51
CA ALA A 82 -3.16 -2.47 18.26
C ALA A 82 -3.11 -2.13 16.77
N ARG A 83 -3.53 -3.03 15.87
CA ARG A 83 -3.41 -2.84 14.41
C ARG A 83 -3.95 -1.49 13.95
N VAL A 84 -3.12 -0.73 13.25
CA VAL A 84 -3.47 0.56 12.63
C VAL A 84 -3.30 0.49 11.11
N ALA A 85 -4.05 1.30 10.38
CA ALA A 85 -3.98 1.34 8.92
C ALA A 85 -3.92 2.77 8.37
N TYR A 86 -2.90 3.06 7.57
CA TYR A 86 -2.78 4.31 6.82
C TYR A 86 -3.31 4.13 5.41
N ARG A 87 -4.29 4.95 5.07
CA ARG A 87 -4.96 5.00 3.77
C ARG A 87 -4.46 6.21 3.01
N VAL A 88 -3.99 6.02 1.80
CA VAL A 88 -3.41 7.08 0.99
C VAL A 88 -4.11 7.10 -0.35
N TRP A 89 -4.73 8.22 -0.68
CA TRP A 89 -5.20 8.45 -2.05
C TRP A 89 -4.06 9.00 -2.90
N VAL A 90 -3.79 8.32 -4.00
CA VAL A 90 -2.70 8.62 -4.92
C VAL A 90 -3.30 8.83 -6.31
N PRO A 91 -3.26 10.05 -6.87
CA PRO A 91 -3.53 10.26 -8.29
C PRO A 91 -2.67 9.33 -9.15
N LYS A 92 -3.22 8.78 -10.24
CA LYS A 92 -2.54 7.74 -11.04
C LYS A 92 -1.24 8.21 -11.70
N ASP A 93 -1.07 9.52 -11.85
CA ASP A 93 0.11 10.21 -12.40
C ASP A 93 1.11 10.67 -11.33
N LEU A 94 0.77 10.53 -10.04
CA LEU A 94 1.63 10.94 -8.93
C LEU A 94 2.48 9.77 -8.43
N ALA A 95 3.78 10.01 -8.30
CA ALA A 95 4.66 9.10 -7.58
C ALA A 95 4.53 9.31 -6.06
N VAL A 96 4.26 8.23 -5.32
CA VAL A 96 4.21 8.23 -3.84
C VAL A 96 5.60 7.88 -3.29
N PRO A 97 6.07 8.48 -2.18
CA PRO A 97 7.34 8.07 -1.59
C PRO A 97 7.29 6.62 -1.09
N THR A 98 8.36 5.86 -1.32
CA THR A 98 8.52 4.49 -0.81
C THR A 98 8.62 4.47 0.72
N LEU A 99 8.08 3.42 1.34
CA LEU A 99 8.35 3.10 2.75
C LEU A 99 9.54 2.15 2.94
N SER A 100 10.20 1.69 1.88
CA SER A 100 11.31 0.72 1.98
C SER A 100 12.48 1.21 2.84
N GLY A 101 12.70 2.53 2.90
CA GLY A 101 13.71 3.16 3.77
C GLY A 101 13.36 3.10 5.27
N VAL A 102 12.06 3.04 5.60
CA VAL A 102 11.56 2.94 6.98
C VAL A 102 11.39 1.47 7.37
N TYR A 103 10.76 0.68 6.50
CA TYR A 103 10.47 -0.74 6.66
C TYR A 103 10.92 -1.51 5.42
N GLY A 104 12.02 -2.26 5.50
CA GLY A 104 12.59 -2.97 4.34
C GLY A 104 11.62 -3.94 3.65
N ILE A 105 10.69 -4.55 4.41
CA ILE A 105 9.66 -5.45 3.85
C ILE A 105 8.68 -4.74 2.93
N ALA A 106 8.48 -3.42 3.07
CA ALA A 106 7.60 -2.64 2.21
C ALA A 106 8.03 -2.70 0.74
N ALA A 107 9.34 -2.89 0.47
CA ALA A 107 9.86 -2.99 -0.90
C ALA A 107 9.18 -4.11 -1.71
N TRP A 108 8.84 -5.24 -1.06
CA TRP A 108 8.18 -6.35 -1.76
C TRP A 108 6.75 -6.01 -2.14
N ASN A 109 6.00 -5.40 -1.21
CA ASN A 109 4.60 -5.05 -1.42
C ASN A 109 4.47 -3.89 -2.44
N GLU A 110 5.42 -2.95 -2.42
CA GLU A 110 5.47 -1.85 -3.37
C GLU A 110 5.81 -2.33 -4.79
N ARG A 111 6.67 -3.34 -4.94
CA ARG A 111 6.88 -4.02 -6.23
C ARG A 111 5.61 -4.69 -6.75
N GLU A 112 4.88 -5.40 -5.89
CA GLU A 112 3.60 -6.02 -6.25
C GLU A 112 2.58 -4.96 -6.71
N ALA A 113 2.44 -3.85 -5.97
CA ALA A 113 1.54 -2.77 -6.36
C ALA A 113 1.96 -2.08 -7.67
N TRP A 114 3.26 -1.84 -7.86
CA TRP A 114 3.81 -1.33 -9.11
C TRP A 114 3.51 -2.28 -10.27
N GLU A 115 3.70 -3.58 -10.08
CA GLU A 115 3.54 -4.58 -11.12
C GLU A 115 2.09 -4.82 -11.51
N LEU A 116 1.19 -4.92 -10.52
CA LEU A 116 -0.19 -5.30 -10.74
C LEU A 116 -1.12 -4.12 -11.07
N PHE A 117 -0.78 -2.91 -10.59
CA PHE A 117 -1.58 -1.69 -10.77
C PHE A 117 -0.87 -0.58 -11.54
N GLY A 118 0.48 -0.55 -11.53
CA GLY A 118 1.25 0.53 -12.14
C GLY A 118 1.53 1.72 -11.22
N VAL A 119 1.39 1.56 -9.91
CA VAL A 119 1.71 2.62 -8.93
C VAL A 119 3.19 2.98 -9.00
N ALA A 120 3.51 4.27 -9.07
CA ALA A 120 4.89 4.75 -9.07
C ALA A 120 5.37 5.03 -7.64
N PHE A 121 6.51 4.44 -7.25
CA PHE A 121 7.14 4.67 -5.94
C PHE A 121 8.47 5.42 -6.07
N ALA A 122 8.51 6.66 -5.57
CA ALA A 122 9.71 7.49 -5.58
C ALA A 122 10.72 7.00 -4.52
N GLY A 123 11.98 6.81 -4.92
CA GLY A 123 13.07 6.37 -4.03
C GLY A 123 13.15 4.86 -3.79
N HIS A 124 12.29 4.05 -4.43
CA HIS A 124 12.29 2.60 -4.26
C HIS A 124 13.57 1.97 -4.84
N PRO A 125 14.29 1.08 -4.11
CA PRO A 125 15.62 0.62 -4.49
C PRO A 125 15.64 -0.35 -5.69
N ASN A 126 14.56 -1.10 -5.92
CA ASN A 126 14.48 -2.09 -7.00
C ASN A 126 13.04 -2.33 -7.48
N LEU A 127 12.51 -1.46 -8.35
CA LEU A 127 11.21 -1.68 -9.02
C LEU A 127 11.39 -2.51 -10.29
N THR A 128 11.42 -3.82 -10.13
CA THR A 128 11.51 -4.81 -11.22
C THR A 128 10.41 -5.87 -11.07
N TRP A 129 10.09 -6.53 -12.17
CA TRP A 129 9.08 -7.60 -12.26
C TRP A 129 9.27 -8.66 -11.16
N LEU A 130 8.18 -9.14 -10.59
CA LEU A 130 8.18 -10.06 -9.44
C LEU A 130 7.20 -11.22 -9.62
N LEU A 131 5.97 -10.93 -10.07
CA LEU A 131 4.84 -11.86 -10.13
C LEU A 131 4.42 -12.21 -11.56
N LEU A 132 4.47 -11.24 -12.46
CA LEU A 132 4.07 -11.39 -13.86
C LEU A 132 5.29 -11.72 -14.72
N PRO A 133 5.09 -12.43 -15.84
CA PRO A 133 6.16 -12.58 -16.82
C PRO A 133 6.70 -11.22 -17.27
N GLU A 134 8.02 -11.14 -17.42
CA GLU A 134 8.71 -9.91 -17.77
C GLU A 134 8.19 -9.35 -19.10
N GLY A 135 7.94 -8.04 -19.15
CA GLY A 135 7.54 -7.36 -20.38
C GLY A 135 6.09 -7.60 -20.80
N THR A 136 5.25 -8.23 -19.96
CA THR A 136 3.82 -8.43 -20.22
C THR A 136 3.05 -7.16 -20.54
N GLY A 137 3.47 -6.02 -19.99
CA GLY A 137 2.92 -4.70 -20.32
C GLY A 137 1.49 -4.44 -19.86
N PHE A 138 0.83 -5.39 -19.19
CA PHE A 138 -0.53 -5.23 -18.64
C PHE A 138 -0.52 -5.14 -17.10
N ARG A 139 -1.58 -4.53 -16.55
CA ARG A 139 -1.79 -4.32 -15.11
C ARG A 139 -3.12 -4.99 -14.71
N PRO A 140 -3.09 -6.28 -14.33
CA PRO A 140 -4.30 -7.11 -14.27
C PRO A 140 -5.28 -6.72 -13.15
N LEU A 141 -4.83 -5.99 -12.13
CA LEU A 141 -5.70 -5.55 -11.03
C LEU A 141 -6.31 -4.16 -11.25
N LEU A 142 -6.02 -3.50 -12.39
CA LEU A 142 -6.79 -2.34 -12.83
C LEU A 142 -8.22 -2.74 -13.16
N LYS A 143 -9.20 -1.97 -12.69
CA LYS A 143 -10.61 -2.22 -12.99
C LYS A 143 -10.97 -2.01 -14.46
N SER A 144 -10.15 -1.27 -15.20
CA SER A 144 -10.26 -1.11 -16.65
C SER A 144 -9.72 -2.31 -17.44
N PHE A 145 -9.05 -3.26 -16.80
CA PHE A 145 -8.52 -4.45 -17.44
C PHE A 145 -9.62 -5.49 -17.65
N THR A 146 -9.79 -5.97 -18.89
CA THR A 146 -10.90 -6.85 -19.27
C THR A 146 -10.47 -8.30 -19.43
N GLN A 147 -9.42 -8.57 -20.20
CA GLN A 147 -8.85 -9.90 -20.35
C GLN A 147 -7.36 -9.81 -20.71
N PRO A 148 -6.53 -10.77 -20.25
CA PRO A 148 -5.18 -10.92 -20.77
C PRO A 148 -5.22 -11.30 -22.26
N PRO A 149 -4.17 -10.98 -23.03
CA PRO A 149 -4.04 -11.51 -24.39
C PRO A 149 -4.03 -13.06 -24.39
N PRO A 150 -4.40 -13.72 -25.50
CA PRO A 150 -4.34 -15.18 -25.61
C PRO A 150 -2.95 -15.71 -25.24
N SER A 151 -2.93 -16.72 -24.36
CA SER A 151 -1.78 -17.34 -23.68
C SER A 151 -0.51 -16.50 -23.55
N ILE A 152 -0.27 -15.97 -22.34
CA ILE A 152 1.04 -15.43 -21.95
C ILE A 152 2.06 -16.53 -21.61
N TYR A 153 1.59 -17.77 -21.56
CA TYR A 153 2.40 -18.94 -21.26
C TYR A 153 2.72 -19.64 -22.57
N ASP A 154 3.89 -20.26 -22.64
CA ASP A 154 4.15 -21.18 -23.73
C ASP A 154 3.26 -22.41 -23.52
N ASP A 155 2.22 -22.56 -24.33
CA ASP A 155 1.30 -23.69 -24.29
C ASP A 155 2.04 -25.04 -24.45
N SER A 156 3.29 -25.02 -24.97
CA SER A 156 4.17 -26.19 -25.04
C SER A 156 4.53 -26.79 -23.66
N LEU A 157 4.43 -26.01 -22.58
CA LEU A 157 4.68 -26.47 -21.20
C LEU A 157 3.46 -27.12 -20.54
N THR A 158 2.28 -26.99 -21.13
CA THR A 158 1.02 -27.57 -20.64
C THR A 158 0.54 -28.78 -21.45
N ALA A 159 1.24 -29.08 -22.55
CA ALA A 159 1.03 -30.31 -23.29
C ALA A 159 1.49 -31.50 -22.44
N SER A 160 0.55 -32.18 -21.79
CA SER A 160 0.78 -33.53 -21.27
C SER A 160 1.18 -34.45 -22.43
N PRO A 161 2.16 -35.36 -22.24
CA PRO A 161 2.63 -36.27 -23.29
C PRO A 161 1.55 -37.22 -23.81
#